data_AF-A0A9X4SLH9-F1
#
_entry.id   AF-A0A9X4SLH9-F1
#
_cell.length_a   1.000
_cell.length_b   1.000
_cell.length_c   1.000
_cell.angle_alpha   90.00
_cell.angle_beta   90.00
_cell.angle_gamma   90.00
#
_symmetry.space_group_name_H-M   'P 1'
#
loop_
_entity.id
_entity.type
_entity.pdbx_description
1 polymer ?
#
loop_
_entity_poly.entity_id
_entity_poly.type
_entity_poly.pdbx_seq_one_letter_code
_entity_poly.pdbx_strand_id
1 'polypeptide(L)'
;MKTYEYIALSKWNDTPTKEEFLEKIENGYWYKFFSNASQLDLVAEQILEENYIDWDLYDENEDIYIAVKENNSDYWELFLVRAIYQLSTTSEHILCSED
;
A
#
# COMPACT_ATOMS: atom_id res chain seq x y z
N MET A 1 14.86 0.32 -11.99
CA MET A 1 14.49 0.42 -10.56
C MET A 1 14.91 1.78 -10.03
N LYS A 2 13.93 2.56 -9.59
CA LYS A 2 14.08 3.83 -8.89
C LYS A 2 14.07 3.58 -7.38
N THR A 3 14.54 4.56 -6.61
CA THR A 3 14.53 4.53 -5.15
C THR A 3 13.52 5.54 -4.63
N TYR A 4 12.70 5.08 -3.72
CA TYR A 4 11.66 5.82 -3.03
C TYR A 4 11.89 5.75 -1.52
N GLU A 5 11.20 6.63 -0.81
CA GLU A 5 11.15 6.64 0.64
C GLU A 5 9.68 6.65 1.08
N TYR A 6 9.36 5.95 2.18
CA TYR A 6 8.00 5.92 2.70
C TYR A 6 7.91 5.95 4.23
N ILE A 7 6.75 6.39 4.73
CA ILE A 7 6.32 6.23 6.12
C ILE A 7 4.97 5.53 6.13
N ALA A 8 4.88 4.40 6.84
CA ALA A 8 3.63 3.75 7.14
C ALA A 8 3.01 4.36 8.40
N LEU A 9 1.81 4.91 8.27
CA LEU A 9 1.05 5.53 9.35
C LEU A 9 -0.06 4.55 9.75
N SER A 10 0.25 3.72 10.75
CA SER A 10 -0.60 2.62 11.22
C SER A 10 -1.96 3.08 11.75
N LYS A 11 -2.89 2.11 11.84
CA LYS A 11 -4.32 2.22 12.20
C LYS A 11 -4.64 3.36 13.16
N TRP A 12 -5.42 4.30 12.64
CA TRP A 12 -6.10 5.30 13.44
C TRP A 12 -7.46 4.73 13.89
N ASN A 13 -7.85 5.03 15.13
CA ASN A 13 -9.18 4.63 15.62
C ASN A 13 -10.31 5.47 14.99
N ASP A 14 -9.98 6.70 14.55
CA ASP A 14 -10.86 7.67 13.92
C ASP A 14 -10.16 8.26 12.69
N THR A 15 -10.89 8.99 11.83
CA THR A 15 -10.27 9.69 10.69
C THR A 15 -9.30 10.77 11.21
N PRO A 16 -7.99 10.64 10.97
CA PRO A 16 -7.00 11.62 11.41
C PRO A 16 -7.18 12.98 10.73
N THR A 17 -6.82 14.02 11.46
CA THR A 17 -6.73 15.39 10.97
C THR A 17 -5.45 15.60 10.14
N LYS A 18 -5.42 16.70 9.38
CA LYS A 18 -4.25 17.07 8.59
C LYS A 18 -3.03 17.30 9.49
N GLU A 19 -3.22 17.97 10.62
CA GLU A 19 -2.17 18.32 11.57
C GLU A 19 -1.53 17.07 12.17
N GLU A 20 -2.33 16.06 12.51
CA GLU A 20 -1.85 14.77 13.02
C GLU A 20 -0.99 14.02 11.99
N PHE A 21 -1.38 14.05 10.71
CA PHE A 21 -0.55 13.50 9.64
C PHE A 21 0.79 14.22 9.53
N LEU A 22 0.77 15.56 9.52
CA LEU A 22 1.99 16.35 9.39
C LEU A 22 2.94 16.09 10.56
N GLU A 23 2.44 16.05 11.80
CA GLU A 23 3.25 15.74 12.97
C GLU A 23 3.94 14.36 12.85
N LYS A 24 3.21 13.35 12.37
CA LYS A 24 3.77 12.01 12.18
C LYS A 24 4.80 11.94 11.05
N ILE A 25 4.59 12.70 9.98
CA ILE A 25 5.50 12.74 8.83
C ILE A 25 6.78 13.50 9.19
N GLU A 26 6.66 14.63 9.89
CA GLU A 26 7.80 15.45 10.32
C GLU A 26 8.71 14.72 11.32
N ASN A 27 8.12 13.92 12.21
CA ASN A 27 8.86 13.16 13.23
C ASN A 27 9.14 11.70 12.84
N GLY A 28 8.65 11.26 11.69
CA GLY A 28 8.69 9.88 11.25
C GLY A 28 10.03 9.46 10.64
N TYR A 29 10.31 8.16 10.71
CA TYR A 29 11.45 7.58 10.01
C TYR A 29 11.02 7.13 8.61
N TRP A 30 11.69 7.67 7.59
CA TRP A 30 11.49 7.31 6.19
C TRP A 30 12.26 6.03 5.84
N TYR A 31 11.55 4.98 5.47
CA TYR A 31 12.11 3.71 5.01
C TYR A 31 12.39 3.75 3.52
N LYS A 32 13.49 3.13 3.08
CA LYS A 32 13.81 3.05 1.65
C LYS A 32 13.03 1.93 0.98
N PHE A 33 12.55 2.20 -0.22
CA PHE A 33 11.85 1.25 -1.06
C PHE A 33 12.37 1.31 -2.50
N PHE A 34 12.40 0.17 -3.18
CA PHE A 34 12.90 0.08 -4.54
C PHE A 34 11.79 -0.41 -5.46
N SER A 35 11.47 0.37 -6.49
CA SER A 35 10.36 0.07 -7.40
C SER A 35 10.72 0.34 -8.85
N ASN A 36 10.06 -0.37 -9.77
CA ASN A 36 10.09 -0.04 -11.20
C ASN A 36 8.91 0.84 -11.62
N ALA A 37 7.91 1.04 -10.76
CA ALA A 37 6.84 1.99 -11.00
C ALA A 37 7.39 3.42 -11.03
N SER A 38 6.73 4.29 -11.78
CA SER A 38 7.08 5.71 -11.87
C SER A 38 6.09 6.62 -11.14
N GLN A 39 4.89 6.11 -10.82
CA GLN A 39 3.82 6.85 -10.16
C GLN A 39 3.79 6.49 -8.67
N LEU A 40 3.63 7.47 -7.78
CA LEU A 40 3.75 7.27 -6.34
C LEU A 40 2.61 6.43 -5.73
N ASP A 41 1.43 6.46 -6.33
CA ASP A 41 0.29 5.61 -5.99
C ASP A 41 0.62 4.12 -6.21
N LEU A 42 1.15 3.76 -7.38
CA LEU A 42 1.59 2.39 -7.67
C LEU A 42 2.75 1.95 -6.76
N VAL A 43 3.62 2.89 -6.37
CA VAL A 43 4.68 2.59 -5.38
C VAL A 43 4.06 2.32 -4.01
N ALA A 44 3.06 3.08 -3.59
CA ALA A 44 2.35 2.86 -2.33
C ALA A 44 1.63 1.51 -2.29
N GLU A 45 1.02 1.09 -3.41
CA GLU A 45 0.43 -0.26 -3.58
C GLU A 45 1.48 -1.36 -3.39
N GLN A 46 2.63 -1.25 -4.06
CA GLN A 46 3.72 -2.23 -3.94
C GLN A 46 4.31 -2.29 -2.53
N ILE A 47 4.41 -1.15 -1.84
CA ILE A 47 4.83 -1.10 -0.44
C ILE A 47 3.86 -1.93 0.42
N LEU A 48 2.55 -1.76 0.22
CA LEU A 48 1.57 -2.57 0.94
C LEU A 48 1.71 -4.06 0.59
N GLU A 49 1.80 -4.41 -0.69
CA GLU A 49 1.95 -5.80 -1.15
C GLU A 49 3.17 -6.51 -0.53
N GLU A 50 4.28 -5.80 -0.31
CA GLU A 50 5.48 -6.38 0.30
C GLU A 50 5.45 -6.43 1.83
N ASN A 51 4.64 -5.59 2.49
CA ASN A 51 4.67 -5.42 3.95
C ASN A 51 3.37 -5.83 4.66
N TYR A 52 2.28 -6.16 3.96
CA TYR A 52 0.96 -6.37 4.58
C TYR A 52 0.96 -7.46 5.66
N ILE A 53 1.76 -8.53 5.48
CA ILE A 53 1.92 -9.59 6.47
C ILE A 53 2.60 -9.06 7.73
N ASP A 54 3.72 -8.34 7.57
CA ASP A 54 4.50 -7.80 8.69
C ASP A 54 3.77 -6.69 9.44
N TRP A 55 2.79 -6.06 8.79
CA TRP A 55 1.93 -5.04 9.39
C TRP A 55 0.63 -5.60 9.98
N ASP A 56 0.50 -6.93 10.01
CA ASP A 56 -0.67 -7.65 10.50
C ASP A 56 -1.98 -7.15 9.84
N LEU A 57 -1.93 -6.88 8.53
CA LEU A 57 -3.07 -6.46 7.72
C LEU A 57 -3.75 -7.69 7.10
N TYR A 58 -4.58 -8.37 7.89
CA TYR A 58 -5.21 -9.64 7.49
C TYR A 58 -6.66 -9.49 7.00
N ASP A 59 -7.34 -8.41 7.41
CA ASP A 59 -8.75 -8.19 7.12
C ASP A 59 -8.96 -7.15 6.01
N GLU A 60 -10.01 -7.33 5.21
CA GLU A 60 -10.40 -6.49 4.06
C GLU A 60 -10.67 -5.02 4.38
N ASN A 61 -10.87 -4.70 5.66
CA ASN A 61 -11.22 -3.34 6.11
C ASN A 61 -10.03 -2.62 6.76
N GLU A 62 -8.84 -3.18 6.67
CA GLU A 62 -7.65 -2.62 7.31
C GLU A 62 -6.93 -1.68 6.34
N ASP A 63 -7.49 -0.48 6.25
CA ASP A 63 -6.91 0.62 5.50
C ASP A 63 -5.64 1.13 6.23
N ILE A 64 -4.59 1.44 5.47
CA ILE A 64 -3.36 2.06 5.99
C ILE A 64 -3.01 3.32 5.20
N TYR A 65 -2.53 4.34 5.91
CA TYR A 65 -2.01 5.54 5.29
C TYR A 65 -0.51 5.39 5.03
N ILE A 66 -0.07 5.69 3.81
CA ILE A 66 1.33 5.61 3.42
C ILE A 66 1.74 6.94 2.78
N ALA A 67 2.70 7.63 3.39
CA ALA A 67 3.34 8.77 2.77
C ALA A 67 4.52 8.28 1.92
N VAL A 68 4.62 8.71 0.66
CA VAL A 68 5.66 8.26 -0.27
C VAL A 68 6.31 9.46 -0.96
N LYS A 69 7.62 9.38 -1.20
CA LYS A 69 8.38 10.35 -2.00
C LYS A 69 9.50 9.69 -2.78
N GLU A 70 9.96 10.34 -3.85
CA GLU A 70 11.22 9.95 -4.51
C GLU A 70 12.41 10.21 -3.57
N ASN A 71 13.44 9.36 -3.64
CA ASN A 71 14.64 9.52 -2.81
C ASN A 71 15.31 10.89 -3.05
N ASN A 72 15.65 11.60 -1.98
CA ASN A 72 16.14 12.99 -1.98
C ASN A 72 15.11 14.05 -2.45
N SER A 73 13.82 13.71 -2.51
CA SER A 73 12.75 14.70 -2.71
C SER A 73 12.27 15.24 -1.36
N ASP A 74 11.91 16.52 -1.33
CA ASP A 74 11.14 17.13 -0.24
C ASP A 74 9.64 17.03 -0.48
N TYR A 75 9.22 16.79 -1.73
CA TYR A 75 7.84 16.58 -2.10
C TYR A 75 7.43 15.14 -1.83
N TRP A 76 6.36 14.97 -1.05
CA TRP A 76 5.73 13.70 -0.72
C TRP A 76 4.22 13.76 -0.97
N GLU A 77 3.63 12.59 -1.21
CA GLU A 77 2.19 12.39 -1.34
C GLU A 77 1.71 11.37 -0.30
N LEU A 78 0.48 11.52 0.19
CA LEU A 78 -0.14 10.62 1.17
C LEU A 78 -1.26 9.83 0.51
N PHE A 79 -1.19 8.51 0.64
CA PHE A 79 -2.15 7.59 0.06
C PHE A 79 -2.86 6.82 1.16
N LEU A 80 -4.15 6.58 0.99
CA LEU A 80 -4.89 5.56 1.73
C LEU A 80 -4.89 4.28 0.88
N VAL A 81 -4.19 3.26 1.35
CA VAL A 81 -3.98 2.00 0.62
C VAL A 81 -4.66 0.88 1.40
N ARG A 82 -5.27 -0.07 0.68
CA ARG A 82 -5.97 -1.21 1.27
C ARG A 82 -5.72 -2.46 0.44
N ALA A 83 -5.65 -3.61 1.09
CA ALA A 83 -5.63 -4.89 0.40
C ALA A 83 -7.06 -5.20 -0.08
N ILE A 84 -7.20 -5.65 -1.33
CA ILE A 84 -8.48 -6.09 -1.88
C ILE A 84 -8.37 -7.56 -2.29
N TYR A 85 -9.29 -8.41 -1.84
CA TYR A 85 -9.37 -9.79 -2.29
C TYR A 85 -10.39 -9.87 -3.43
N GLN A 86 -9.95 -10.37 -4.59
CA GLN A 86 -10.82 -10.59 -5.74
C GLN A 86 -11.17 -12.06 -5.85
N LEU A 87 -12.46 -12.39 -5.75
CA LEU A 87 -12.96 -13.72 -6.09
C LEU A 87 -12.88 -13.93 -7.61
N SER A 88 -12.11 -14.92 -8.04
CA SER A 88 -12.05 -15.38 -9.42
C SER A 88 -12.49 -16.83 -9.50
N THR A 89 -13.42 -17.14 -10.40
CA THR A 89 -13.90 -18.51 -10.63
C THR A 89 -13.50 -18.96 -12.03
N THR A 90 -13.06 -20.21 -12.13
CA THR A 90 -12.73 -20.86 -13.40
C THR A 90 -13.35 -22.24 -13.41
N SER A 91 -13.83 -22.68 -14.57
CA SER A 91 -14.27 -24.06 -14.78
C SER A 91 -13.33 -24.72 -15.78
N GLU A 92 -12.90 -25.93 -15.45
CA GLU A 92 -12.18 -26.78 -16.39
C GLU A 92 -13.17 -27.77 -17.01
N HIS A 93 -13.08 -27.95 -18.33
CA HIS A 93 -13.93 -28.90 -19.05
C HIS A 93 -13.38 -30.32 -18.86
N ILE A 94 -14.12 -31.19 -18.15
CA ILE A 94 -13.64 -32.52 -17.76
C ILE A 94 -14.06 -33.63 -18.76
N LEU A 95 -15.31 -33.63 -19.25
CA LEU A 95 -15.77 -34.62 -20.24
C LEU A 95 -17.07 -34.15 -20.91
N CYS A 96 -17.27 -34.54 -22.17
CA CYS A 96 -18.52 -34.36 -22.92
C CYS A 96 -18.93 -35.71 -23.53
N SER A 97 -20.21 -36.08 -23.44
CA SER A 97 -20.76 -37.25 -24.14
C SER A 97 -21.45 -36.78 -25.42
N GLU A 98 -21.00 -37.27 -26.57
CA GLU A 98 -21.74 -37.14 -27.84
C GLU A 98 -22.52 -38.44 -28.10
N ASP A 99 -23.73 -38.32 -28.66
CA ASP A 99 -24.55 -39.41 -29.21
C ASP A 99 -24.07 -39.83 -30.60
#